data_AF-A0A0G0LH00-F1
#
_entry.id   AF-A0A0G0LH00-F1
#
_cell.length_a   1.000
_cell.length_b   1.000
_cell.length_c   1.000
_cell.angle_alpha   90.00
_cell.angle_beta   90.00
_cell.angle_gamma   90.00
#
_symmetry.space_group_name_H-M   'P 1'
#
loop_
_entity.id
_entity.type
_entity.pdbx_description
1 polymer ?
#
loop_
_entity_poly.entity_id
_entity_poly.type
_entity_poly.pdbx_seq_one_letter_code
_entity_poly.pdbx_strand_id
1 'polypeptide(L)'
;MIAKYLLIALGWLVILIYLVLNNKKVVTSIRWPLFLILAGTLANGLEVVTRGQVFDYIDLTKIGIPWPIFNVADVAIVVGLFWLIYLFFTSIGKR
;
A
#
# COMPACT_ATOMS: atom_id res chain seq x y z
N MET A 1 -17.94 -0.09 -10.04
CA MET A 1 -16.52 0.21 -10.30
C MET A 1 -15.64 0.02 -9.07
N ILE A 2 -16.02 0.55 -7.89
CA ILE A 2 -15.28 0.41 -6.61
C ILE A 2 -15.00 -1.06 -6.20
N ALA A 3 -15.97 -1.96 -6.39
CA ALA A 3 -15.82 -3.38 -6.04
C ALA A 3 -14.69 -4.11 -6.78
N LYS A 4 -14.36 -3.71 -8.02
CA LYS A 4 -13.25 -4.32 -8.78
C LYS A 4 -11.89 -3.96 -8.18
N TYR A 5 -11.70 -2.71 -7.75
CA TYR A 5 -10.44 -2.26 -7.14
C TYR A 5 -10.24 -2.84 -5.74
N LEU A 6 -11.33 -3.02 -4.96
CA LEU A 6 -11.29 -3.71 -3.67
C LEU A 6 -10.88 -5.18 -3.81
N LEU A 7 -11.37 -5.89 -4.82
CA LEU A 7 -10.98 -7.29 -5.08
C LEU A 7 -9.49 -7.42 -5.45
N ILE A 8 -8.96 -6.48 -6.25
CA ILE A 8 -7.54 -6.44 -6.61
C ILE A 8 -6.67 -6.17 -5.37
N ALA A 9 -7.05 -5.20 -4.54
CA ALA A 9 -6.35 -4.89 -3.29
C ALA A 9 -6.38 -6.07 -2.30
N LEU A 10 -7.52 -6.77 -2.20
CA LEU A 10 -7.66 -7.96 -1.36
C LEU A 10 -6.79 -9.12 -1.87
N GLY A 11 -6.70 -9.29 -3.20
CA GLY A 11 -5.81 -10.26 -3.83
C GLY A 11 -4.33 -10.01 -3.50
N TRP A 12 -3.88 -8.77 -3.60
CA TRP A 12 -2.53 -8.37 -3.19
C TRP A 12 -2.28 -8.63 -1.70
N LEU A 13 -3.24 -8.30 -0.83
CA LEU A 13 -3.13 -8.54 0.61
C LEU A 13 -2.96 -10.02 0.94
N VAL A 14 -3.73 -10.91 0.30
CA VAL A 14 -3.64 -12.37 0.50
C VAL A 14 -2.30 -12.93 0.04
N ILE A 15 -1.82 -12.50 -1.13
CA ILE A 15 -0.49 -12.89 -1.65
C ILE A 15 0.61 -12.47 -0.67
N LEU A 16 0.52 -11.25 -0.14
CA LEU A 16 1.49 -10.75 0.84
C LEU A 16 1.49 -11.57 2.12
N ILE A 17 0.32 -11.87 2.70
CA ILE A 17 0.20 -12.70 3.91
C ILE A 17 0.81 -14.09 3.67
N TYR A 18 0.49 -14.74 2.55
CA TYR A 18 1.05 -16.05 2.20
C TYR A 18 2.59 -16.03 2.13
N LEU A 19 3.16 -15.00 1.51
CA LEU A 19 4.62 -14.86 1.36
C LEU A 19 5.33 -14.60 2.69
N VAL A 20 4.71 -13.84 3.60
CA VAL A 20 5.22 -13.58 4.96
C VAL A 20 5.30 -14.87 5.78
N LEU A 21 4.22 -15.66 5.78
CA LEU A 21 4.10 -16.84 6.63
C LEU A 21 5.11 -17.94 6.25
N ASN A 22 5.56 -17.98 4.99
CA ASN A 22 6.46 -19.01 4.48
C ASN A 22 7.97 -18.67 4.51
N ASN A 23 8.40 -17.49 4.98
CA ASN A 23 9.83 -17.11 4.97
C ASN A 23 10.31 -16.35 6.22
N LYS A 24 10.87 -17.07 7.22
CA LYS A 24 11.31 -16.50 8.51
C LYS A 24 12.33 -15.34 8.43
N LYS A 25 13.26 -15.31 7.45
CA LYS A 25 14.21 -14.20 7.24
C LYS A 25 13.57 -12.99 6.55
N VAL A 26 12.55 -13.20 5.73
CA VAL A 26 11.80 -12.14 5.05
C VAL A 26 10.97 -11.36 6.09
N VAL A 27 10.50 -12.03 7.16
CA VAL A 27 9.67 -11.43 8.23
C VAL A 27 10.26 -10.18 8.88
N THR A 28 11.58 -10.04 9.03
CA THR A 28 12.19 -8.85 9.66
C THR A 28 12.32 -7.67 8.71
N SER A 29 12.76 -7.90 7.46
CA SER A 29 12.94 -6.82 6.47
C SER A 29 11.62 -6.24 5.99
N ILE A 30 10.55 -7.03 5.95
CA ILE A 30 9.24 -6.57 5.44
C ILE A 30 8.42 -5.77 6.46
N ARG A 31 8.87 -5.65 7.73
CA ARG A 31 8.08 -4.99 8.78
C ARG A 31 7.71 -3.56 8.41
N TRP A 32 8.69 -2.77 8.00
CA TRP A 32 8.48 -1.38 7.62
C TRP A 32 7.53 -1.19 6.43
N PRO A 33 7.72 -1.89 5.29
CA PRO A 33 6.75 -1.77 4.19
C PRO A 33 5.34 -2.22 4.58
N LEU A 34 5.20 -3.26 5.42
CA LEU A 34 3.90 -3.67 5.94
C LEU A 34 3.27 -2.63 6.86
N PHE A 35 4.05 -1.99 7.74
CA PHE A 35 3.56 -0.89 8.57
C PHE A 35 3.07 0.29 7.74
N LEU A 36 3.78 0.65 6.66
CA LEU A 36 3.35 1.72 5.76
C LEU A 36 2.02 1.40 5.07
N ILE A 37 1.89 0.18 4.51
CA ILE A 37 0.65 -0.27 3.87
C ILE A 37 -0.50 -0.30 4.88
N LEU A 38 -0.27 -0.87 6.07
CA LEU A 38 -1.28 -0.99 7.11
C LEU A 38 -1.72 0.39 7.62
N ALA A 39 -0.77 1.28 7.91
CA ALA A 39 -1.05 2.63 8.40
C ALA A 39 -1.87 3.44 7.37
N GLY A 40 -1.48 3.40 6.09
CA GLY A 40 -2.25 4.08 5.03
C GLY A 40 -3.65 3.48 4.86
N THR A 41 -3.76 2.15 4.85
CA THR A 41 -5.07 1.48 4.74
C THR A 41 -5.98 1.84 5.93
N LEU A 42 -5.44 1.83 7.15
CA LEU A 42 -6.18 2.21 8.36
C LEU A 42 -6.60 3.69 8.34
N ALA A 43 -5.73 4.59 7.87
CA ALA A 43 -6.05 6.02 7.77
C ALA A 43 -7.22 6.26 6.78
N ASN A 44 -7.16 5.69 5.57
CA ASN A 44 -8.26 5.79 4.60
C ASN A 44 -9.54 5.14 5.13
N GLY A 45 -9.44 3.99 5.81
CA GLY A 45 -10.59 3.34 6.43
C GLY A 45 -11.23 4.18 7.55
N LEU A 46 -10.39 4.83 8.37
CA LEU A 46 -10.85 5.71 9.44
C LEU A 46 -11.58 6.93 8.90
N GLU A 47 -11.10 7.52 7.80
CA GLU A 47 -11.80 8.63 7.13
C GLU A 47 -13.19 8.21 6.64
N VAL A 48 -13.31 7.04 6.03
CA VAL A 48 -14.63 6.53 5.59
C VAL A 48 -15.55 6.31 6.77
N VAL A 49 -15.08 5.71 7.87
CA VAL A 49 -15.90 5.46 9.06
C VAL A 49 -16.34 6.78 9.72
N THR A 50 -15.47 7.79 9.76
CA THR A 50 -15.73 9.04 10.47
C THR A 50 -16.45 10.09 9.62
N ARG A 51 -16.28 10.07 8.30
CA ARG A 51 -16.73 11.13 7.40
C ARG A 51 -17.50 10.64 6.17
N GLY A 52 -17.62 9.32 5.98
CA GLY A 52 -18.37 8.70 4.88
C GLY A 52 -17.63 8.62 3.53
N GLN A 53 -16.42 9.17 3.42
CA GLN A 53 -15.60 9.12 2.21
C GLN A 53 -14.11 9.33 2.53
N VAL A 54 -13.24 8.94 1.59
CA VAL A 54 -11.80 9.27 1.62
C VAL A 54 -11.60 10.69 1.10
N PHE A 55 -10.77 11.48 1.78
CA PHE A 55 -10.48 12.86 1.37
C PHE A 55 -9.13 12.95 0.66
N ASP A 56 -9.17 13.30 -0.61
CA ASP A 56 -7.98 13.58 -1.43
C ASP A 56 -7.68 15.08 -1.39
N TYR A 57 -6.42 15.45 -1.12
CA TYR A 57 -6.04 16.86 -0.92
C TYR A 57 -4.69 17.26 -1.56
N ILE A 58 -3.90 16.31 -2.03
CA ILE A 58 -2.65 16.57 -2.74
C ILE A 58 -2.96 16.62 -4.24
N ASP A 59 -2.84 17.82 -4.81
CA ASP A 59 -3.16 18.11 -6.21
C ASP A 59 -1.92 18.62 -6.95
N LEU A 60 -1.32 17.77 -7.78
CA LEU A 60 -0.15 18.10 -8.59
C LEU A 60 -0.51 18.84 -9.89
N THR A 61 -1.79 18.93 -10.25
CA THR A 61 -2.21 19.67 -11.46
C THR A 61 -1.94 21.17 -11.31
N LYS A 62 -1.92 21.67 -10.06
CA LYS A 62 -1.55 23.05 -9.71
C LYS A 62 -0.11 23.42 -10.09
N ILE A 63 0.76 22.43 -10.27
CA ILE A 63 2.15 22.60 -10.72
C ILE A 63 2.38 22.05 -12.14
N GLY A 64 1.30 21.83 -12.91
CA GLY A 64 1.37 21.41 -14.30
C GLY A 64 1.57 19.91 -14.53
N ILE A 65 1.47 19.07 -13.49
CA ILE A 65 1.58 17.62 -13.62
C ILE A 65 0.16 17.01 -13.71
N PRO A 66 -0.26 16.43 -14.84
CA PRO A 66 -1.58 15.83 -15.00
C PRO A 66 -1.63 14.47 -14.27
N TRP A 67 -1.84 14.50 -12.97
CA TRP A 67 -1.93 13.34 -12.09
C TRP A 67 -3.21 13.40 -11.25
N PRO A 68 -3.86 12.25 -10.92
CA PRO A 68 -5.00 12.23 -10.02
C PRO A 68 -4.71 12.87 -8.67
N ILE A 69 -5.72 13.45 -8.01
CA ILE A 69 -5.57 13.94 -6.63
C ILE A 69 -5.44 12.73 -5.71
N PHE A 70 -4.60 12.82 -4.69
CA PHE A 70 -4.36 11.73 -3.72
C PHE A 70 -4.14 12.28 -2.31
N ASN A 71 -3.94 11.40 -1.33
CA ASN A 71 -3.61 11.78 0.04
C ASN A 71 -2.33 11.09 0.56
N VAL A 72 -1.94 11.42 1.80
CA VAL A 72 -0.74 10.83 2.42
C VAL A 72 -0.89 9.33 2.67
N ALA A 73 -2.11 8.84 2.90
CA ALA A 73 -2.36 7.42 3.08
C ALA A 73 -2.08 6.62 1.79
N ASP A 74 -2.46 7.17 0.63
CA ASP A 74 -2.13 6.58 -0.68
C ASP A 74 -0.62 6.53 -0.91
N VAL A 75 0.10 7.61 -0.56
CA VAL A 75 1.57 7.64 -0.63
C VAL A 75 2.18 6.55 0.24
N ALA A 76 1.71 6.38 1.48
CA ALA A 76 2.21 5.35 2.38
C ALA A 76 1.98 3.94 1.82
N ILE A 77 0.80 3.68 1.26
CA ILE A 77 0.48 2.39 0.61
C ILE A 77 1.41 2.14 -0.58
N VAL A 78 1.56 3.11 -1.47
CA VAL A 78 2.39 2.97 -2.68
C VAL A 78 3.87 2.79 -2.33
N VAL A 79 4.41 3.59 -1.42
CA VAL A 79 5.82 3.47 -0.97
C VAL A 79 6.05 2.12 -0.29
N GLY A 80 5.14 1.69 0.59
CA GLY A 80 5.22 0.40 1.24
C GLY A 80 5.17 -0.76 0.25
N LEU A 81 4.31 -0.69 -0.77
CA LEU A 81 4.21 -1.69 -1.82
C LEU A 81 5.49 -1.77 -2.66
N PHE A 82 6.03 -0.63 -3.13
CA PHE A 82 7.27 -0.60 -3.90
C PHE A 82 8.46 -1.14 -3.10
N TRP A 83 8.56 -0.80 -1.81
CA TRP A 83 9.62 -1.32 -0.95
C TRP A 83 9.47 -2.84 -0.75
N LEU A 84 8.26 -3.34 -0.59
CA LEU A 84 8.00 -4.78 -0.48
C LEU A 84 8.39 -5.55 -1.75
N ILE A 85 8.06 -5.00 -2.92
CA ILE A 85 8.47 -5.55 -4.22
C ILE A 85 10.00 -5.55 -4.35
N TYR A 86 10.66 -4.46 -3.99
CA TYR A 86 12.13 -4.37 -3.99
C TYR A 86 12.78 -5.45 -3.09
N LEU A 87 12.23 -5.66 -1.89
CA LEU A 87 12.69 -6.73 -1.00
C LEU A 87 12.47 -8.13 -1.58
N PHE A 88 11.36 -8.34 -2.28
CA PHE A 88 11.09 -9.62 -2.95
C PHE A 88 12.13 -9.94 -4.02
N PHE A 89 12.44 -8.99 -4.92
CA PHE A 89 13.44 -9.21 -5.97
C PHE A 89 14.86 -9.39 -5.40
N THR A 90 15.23 -8.61 -4.39
CA THR A 90 16.54 -8.77 -3.73
C THR A 90 16.65 -10.05 -2.90
N SER A 91 15.54 -10.59 -2.40
CA SER A 91 15.49 -11.88 -1.73
C SER A 91 15.63 -13.06 -2.70
N ILE A 92 15.18 -12.94 -3.95
CA ILE A 92 15.34 -14.00 -4.97
C ILE A 92 16.79 -14.12 -5.39
N GLY A 93 17.48 -13.00 -5.62
CA GLY A 93 18.89 -13.01 -6.07
C GLY A 93 19.91 -13.48 -5.01
N LYS A 94 19.47 -13.77 -3.78
CA LYS A 94 20.30 -14.30 -2.68
C LYS A 94 20.06 -15.79 -2.37
N ARG A 95 19.21 -16.47 -3.15
CA ARG A 95 19.00 -17.93 -3.06
C ARG A 95 19.88 -18.67 -4.04
#